data_AF-A0A6B1HNF4-F1
#
_entry.id   AF-A0A6B1HNF4-F1
#
_cell.length_a   1.000
_cell.length_b   1.000
_cell.length_c   1.000
_cell.angle_alpha   90.00
_cell.angle_beta   90.00
_cell.angle_gamma   90.00
#
_symmetry.space_group_name_H-M   'P 1'
#
loop_
_entity.id
_entity.type
_entity.pdbx_description
1 polymer ?
#
loop_
_entity_poly.entity_id
_entity_poly.type
_entity_poly.pdbx_seq_one_letter_code
_entity_poly.pdbx_strand_id
1 'polypeptide(L)'
;MDDKTMTNEENYRFDVAGYMIVPGVLTAAELNACNQALDQLASNNGPLRWTSPVCNPLRALREHPVLMQYLEQICGEGFRLDESPRLVESCTETTDLSGGDEWVDWSRAYRQYNGHRFCQGVRAFWALADVGAEDGGLVVVRASHNSTVPAPQDLVDGTDPMGLVEQPVLQAGDLLLCTDSLMRGVRPWQGA
;
A
#
# COMPACT_ATOMS: atom_id res chain seq x y z
N MET A 1 25.73 13.75 -6.28
CA MET A 1 25.01 14.08 -5.03
C MET A 1 23.69 14.58 -5.55
N ASP A 2 22.82 13.64 -5.91
CA ASP A 2 21.73 13.91 -6.83
C ASP A 2 20.42 13.64 -6.09
N ASP A 3 19.76 14.76 -5.88
CA ASP A 3 18.45 15.05 -5.31
C ASP A 3 17.49 13.83 -5.23
N LYS A 4 17.32 13.30 -4.01
CA LYS A 4 16.33 12.26 -3.69
C LYS A 4 15.21 12.79 -2.83
N THR A 5 14.87 14.05 -3.03
CA THR A 5 13.71 14.67 -2.42
C THR A 5 12.49 14.32 -3.25
N MET A 6 11.38 13.95 -2.62
CA MET A 6 10.08 13.83 -3.28
C MET A 6 9.80 15.13 -4.01
N THR A 7 9.50 15.01 -5.30
CA THR A 7 9.14 16.16 -6.12
C THR A 7 7.87 16.81 -5.59
N ASN A 8 7.65 18.08 -5.93
CA ASN A 8 6.41 18.75 -5.57
C ASN A 8 5.17 18.04 -6.14
N GLU A 9 5.28 17.43 -7.32
CA GLU A 9 4.20 16.65 -7.91
C GLU A 9 3.86 15.40 -7.11
N GLU A 10 4.85 14.64 -6.68
CA GLU A 10 4.65 13.46 -5.82
C GLU A 10 4.05 13.87 -4.48
N ASN A 11 4.57 14.93 -3.87
CA ASN A 11 4.04 15.47 -2.62
C ASN A 11 2.58 15.91 -2.75
N TYR A 12 2.25 16.61 -3.84
CA TYR A 12 0.89 17.08 -4.10
C TYR A 12 -0.07 15.91 -4.37
N ARG A 13 0.36 14.91 -5.17
CA ARG A 13 -0.44 13.70 -5.43
C ARG A 13 -0.73 12.95 -4.13
N PHE A 14 0.30 12.72 -3.32
CA PHE A 14 0.15 12.01 -2.05
C PHE A 14 -0.76 12.75 -1.06
N ASP A 15 -0.64 14.08 -0.96
CA ASP A 15 -1.49 14.90 -0.08
C ASP A 15 -2.96 14.89 -0.51
N VAL A 16 -3.23 15.06 -1.81
CA VAL A 16 -4.61 15.15 -2.33
C VAL A 16 -5.28 13.78 -2.38
N ALA A 17 -4.59 12.76 -2.88
CA ALA A 17 -5.19 11.43 -3.08
C ALA A 17 -5.09 10.54 -1.84
N GLY A 18 -4.09 10.79 -0.97
CA GLY A 18 -3.74 9.93 0.17
C GLY A 18 -2.90 8.70 -0.20
N TYR A 19 -2.59 8.55 -1.49
CA TYR A 19 -1.69 7.54 -2.00
C TYR A 19 -0.94 8.04 -3.24
N MET A 20 0.11 7.31 -3.61
CA MET A 20 0.87 7.51 -4.84
C MET A 20 1.41 6.19 -5.36
N ILE A 21 1.68 6.14 -6.65
CA ILE A 21 2.29 5.00 -7.32
C ILE A 21 3.68 5.44 -7.81
N VAL A 22 4.69 4.67 -7.46
CA VAL A 22 6.06 4.81 -7.95
C VAL A 22 6.30 3.69 -8.96
N PRO A 23 6.40 4.00 -10.26
CA PRO A 23 6.47 2.97 -11.28
C PRO A 23 7.85 2.32 -11.35
N GLY A 24 7.87 1.00 -11.64
CA GLY A 24 9.08 0.27 -12.01
C GLY A 24 10.19 0.28 -10.94
N VAL A 25 9.83 0.21 -9.66
CA VAL A 25 10.78 0.22 -8.56
C VAL A 25 11.56 -1.10 -8.49
N LEU A 26 10.89 -2.22 -8.77
CA LEU A 26 11.54 -3.54 -8.81
C LEU A 26 12.04 -3.86 -10.21
N THR A 27 13.25 -4.39 -10.28
CA THR A 27 13.78 -4.95 -11.52
C THR A 27 13.11 -6.29 -11.84
N ALA A 28 13.13 -6.69 -13.12
CA ALA A 28 12.62 -7.99 -13.55
C ALA A 28 13.28 -9.17 -12.79
N ALA A 29 14.55 -9.02 -12.39
CA ALA A 29 15.26 -10.04 -11.61
C ALA A 29 14.72 -10.14 -10.18
N GLU A 30 14.49 -9.01 -9.51
CA GLU A 30 13.93 -8.96 -8.15
C GLU A 30 12.48 -9.46 -8.13
N LEU A 31 11.69 -9.05 -9.13
CA LEU A 31 10.32 -9.51 -9.31
C LEU A 31 10.26 -11.04 -9.46
N ASN A 32 11.06 -11.60 -10.37
CA ASN A 32 11.13 -13.04 -10.57
C ASN A 32 11.60 -13.79 -9.33
N ALA A 33 12.56 -13.25 -8.58
CA ALA A 33 13.02 -13.84 -7.32
C ALA A 33 11.91 -13.83 -6.26
N CYS A 34 11.12 -12.76 -6.17
CA CYS A 34 9.98 -12.68 -5.26
C CYS A 34 8.89 -13.69 -5.63
N ASN A 35 8.52 -13.77 -6.90
CA ASN A 35 7.48 -14.70 -7.38
C ASN A 35 7.90 -16.16 -7.16
N GLN A 36 9.14 -16.53 -7.50
CA GLN A 36 9.67 -17.88 -7.23
C GLN A 36 9.65 -18.23 -5.73
N ALA A 37 9.96 -17.26 -4.86
CA ALA A 37 9.91 -17.48 -3.42
C ALA A 37 8.48 -17.67 -2.89
N LEU A 38 7.50 -16.98 -3.48
CA LEU A 38 6.08 -17.16 -3.15
C LEU A 38 5.56 -18.51 -3.65
N ASP A 39 5.90 -18.94 -4.87
CA ASP A 39 5.48 -20.23 -5.43
C ASP A 39 5.99 -21.41 -4.60
N GLN A 40 7.26 -21.33 -4.17
CA GLN A 40 7.86 -22.32 -3.26
C GLN A 40 7.15 -22.38 -1.91
N LEU A 41 6.60 -21.26 -1.45
CA LEU A 41 5.91 -21.16 -0.18
C LEU A 41 4.46 -21.66 -0.27
N ALA A 42 3.73 -21.32 -1.34
CA ALA A 42 2.40 -21.85 -1.62
C ALA A 42 2.39 -23.38 -1.76
N SER A 43 3.45 -23.95 -2.33
CA SER A 43 3.60 -25.40 -2.49
C SER A 43 3.75 -26.16 -1.16
N ASN A 44 4.07 -25.49 -0.05
CA ASN A 44 4.38 -26.13 1.24
C ASN A 44 3.21 -26.19 2.24
N ASN A 45 1.98 -25.80 1.87
CA ASN A 45 0.73 -25.99 2.64
C ASN A 45 0.87 -25.86 4.18
N GLY A 46 1.44 -24.75 4.66
CA GLY A 46 1.62 -24.47 6.09
C GLY A 46 1.64 -22.96 6.38
N PRO A 47 1.44 -22.55 7.65
CA PRO A 47 1.53 -21.14 8.02
C PRO A 47 2.90 -20.59 7.65
N LEU A 48 2.94 -19.36 7.13
CA LEU A 48 4.11 -18.58 6.72
C LEU A 48 5.29 -18.69 7.72
N ARG A 49 6.07 -19.77 7.63
CA ARG A 49 7.23 -20.06 8.48
C ARG A 49 8.40 -20.33 7.57
N TRP A 50 9.11 -19.26 7.24
CA TRP A 50 10.33 -19.32 6.45
C TRP A 50 11.45 -20.02 7.22
N THR A 51 12.06 -21.02 6.58
CA THR A 51 13.08 -21.89 7.17
C THR A 51 14.52 -21.47 6.89
N SER A 52 14.77 -20.42 6.09
CA SER A 52 16.13 -19.98 5.75
C SER A 52 16.38 -18.48 6.03
N PRO A 53 17.39 -18.12 6.86
CA PRO A 53 17.64 -16.72 7.27
C PRO A 53 18.37 -15.83 6.26
N VAL A 54 18.96 -16.36 5.17
CA VAL A 54 20.09 -15.67 4.52
C VAL A 54 19.77 -15.01 3.17
N CYS A 55 18.74 -15.44 2.43
CA CYS A 55 18.34 -14.79 1.18
C CYS A 55 16.82 -14.84 1.02
N ASN A 56 16.09 -13.98 1.74
CA ASN A 56 14.65 -13.84 1.53
C ASN A 56 14.39 -12.61 0.64
N PRO A 57 13.98 -12.79 -0.63
CA PRO A 57 13.69 -11.67 -1.52
C PRO A 57 12.60 -10.72 -0.97
N LEU A 58 11.67 -11.23 -0.14
CA LEU A 58 10.67 -10.38 0.54
C LEU A 58 11.28 -9.52 1.65
N ARG A 59 12.39 -9.95 2.27
CA ARG A 59 13.14 -9.10 3.20
C ARG A 59 13.82 -7.95 2.45
N ALA A 60 14.32 -8.22 1.24
CA ALA A 60 14.89 -7.18 0.38
C ALA A 60 13.83 -6.14 0.00
N LEU A 61 12.56 -6.53 -0.21
CA LEU A 61 11.46 -5.58 -0.40
C LEU A 61 11.25 -4.65 0.81
N ARG A 62 11.33 -5.19 2.02
CA ARG A 62 11.21 -4.40 3.26
C ARG A 62 12.33 -3.36 3.38
N GLU A 63 13.54 -3.75 3.04
CA GLU A 63 14.74 -2.92 3.18
C GLU A 63 15.07 -2.18 1.87
N HIS A 64 14.12 -2.11 0.93
CA HIS A 64 14.36 -1.57 -0.40
C HIS A 64 14.74 -0.08 -0.32
N PRO A 65 15.85 0.36 -0.93
CA PRO A 65 16.38 1.71 -0.75
C PRO A 65 15.42 2.81 -1.20
N VAL A 66 14.62 2.54 -2.25
CA VAL A 66 13.59 3.47 -2.73
C VAL A 66 12.46 3.60 -1.71
N LEU A 67 12.00 2.49 -1.12
CA LEU A 67 10.97 2.51 -0.08
C LEU A 67 11.45 3.32 1.12
N MET A 68 12.66 3.04 1.62
CA MET A 68 13.24 3.73 2.77
C MET A 68 13.33 5.25 2.55
N GLN A 69 13.67 5.68 1.33
CA GLN A 69 13.75 7.10 0.95
C GLN A 69 12.40 7.80 0.99
N TYR A 70 11.33 7.16 0.51
CA TYR A 70 9.99 7.73 0.62
C TYR A 70 9.49 7.72 2.06
N LEU A 71 9.73 6.65 2.82
CA LEU A 71 9.31 6.55 4.22
C LEU A 71 9.96 7.61 5.11
N GLU A 72 11.26 7.87 4.94
CA GLU A 72 11.96 8.92 5.68
C GLU A 72 11.38 10.31 5.41
N GLN A 73 10.90 10.56 4.19
CA GLN A 73 10.32 11.85 3.81
C GLN A 73 8.85 12.00 4.18
N ILE A 74 8.10 10.90 4.24
CA ILE A 74 6.68 10.91 4.58
C ILE A 74 6.49 10.86 6.10
N CYS A 75 7.17 9.93 6.78
CA CYS A 75 7.04 9.71 8.23
C CYS A 75 8.08 10.49 9.05
N GLY A 76 9.18 10.92 8.44
CA GLY A 76 10.32 11.50 9.15
C GLY A 76 11.37 10.47 9.57
N GLU A 77 12.39 10.95 10.28
CA GLU A 77 13.46 10.10 10.83
C GLU A 77 12.92 9.13 11.88
N GLY A 78 13.50 7.92 11.96
CA GLY A 78 13.20 6.95 13.01
C GLY A 78 11.91 6.14 12.80
N PHE A 79 11.41 6.06 11.57
CA PHE A 79 10.29 5.17 11.25
C PHE A 79 10.63 3.71 11.60
N ARG A 80 9.58 2.95 11.95
CA ARG A 80 9.68 1.53 12.30
C ARG A 80 8.68 0.72 11.50
N LEU A 81 9.01 -0.54 11.26
CA LEU A 81 8.05 -1.48 10.73
C LEU A 81 7.01 -1.79 11.80
N ASP A 82 5.74 -1.50 11.51
CA ASP A 82 4.63 -1.84 12.39
C ASP A 82 4.15 -3.28 12.15
N GLU A 83 3.97 -3.66 10.88
CA GLU A 83 3.51 -4.98 10.47
C GLU A 83 4.49 -5.69 9.53
N SER A 84 4.66 -7.00 9.71
CA SER A 84 5.41 -7.82 8.76
C SER A 84 4.71 -7.88 7.40
N PRO A 85 5.47 -7.97 6.29
CA PRO A 85 4.88 -8.14 4.96
C PRO A 85 3.95 -9.34 4.92
N ARG A 86 2.77 -9.14 4.32
CA ARG A 86 1.78 -10.18 4.08
C ARG A 86 1.45 -10.21 2.60
N LEU A 87 1.22 -11.40 2.07
CA LEU A 87 0.64 -11.53 0.75
C LEU A 87 -0.80 -11.03 0.82
N VAL A 88 -1.16 -10.13 -0.08
CA VAL A 88 -2.56 -9.79 -0.32
C VAL A 88 -3.11 -10.96 -1.15
N GLU A 89 -3.58 -12.00 -0.46
CA GLU A 89 -4.14 -13.18 -1.12
C GLU A 89 -5.42 -12.80 -1.89
N SER A 90 -5.74 -13.60 -2.91
CA SER A 90 -7.02 -13.53 -3.60
C SER A 90 -8.14 -13.79 -2.59
N CYS A 91 -8.69 -12.74 -2.00
CA CYS A 91 -9.87 -12.87 -1.16
C CYS A 91 -11.00 -13.43 -2.02
N THR A 92 -11.68 -14.49 -1.56
CA THR A 92 -12.88 -15.00 -2.23
C THR A 92 -14.09 -14.10 -1.97
N GLU A 93 -14.02 -13.31 -0.90
CA GLU A 93 -15.08 -12.40 -0.45
C GLU A 93 -14.58 -10.96 -0.43
N THR A 94 -15.47 -10.03 -0.75
CA THR A 94 -15.21 -8.60 -0.62
C THR A 94 -14.96 -8.27 0.84
N THR A 95 -13.80 -7.68 1.15
CA THR A 95 -13.57 -7.17 2.50
C THR A 95 -14.20 -5.80 2.65
N ASP A 96 -14.74 -5.54 3.83
CA ASP A 96 -15.15 -4.21 4.26
C ASP A 96 -14.00 -3.21 4.06
N LEU A 97 -14.36 -1.97 3.75
CA LEU A 97 -13.39 -0.89 3.70
C LEU A 97 -12.95 -0.54 5.12
N SER A 98 -11.64 -0.42 5.32
CA SER A 98 -11.03 -0.07 6.60
C SER A 98 -10.22 1.21 6.48
N GLY A 99 -10.21 2.04 7.51
CA GLY A 99 -9.57 3.36 7.51
C GLY A 99 -10.59 4.50 7.37
N GLY A 100 -10.12 5.71 7.07
CA GLY A 100 -10.95 6.92 6.96
C GLY A 100 -11.30 7.60 8.29
N ASP A 101 -10.96 6.98 9.43
CA ASP A 101 -11.32 7.47 10.77
C ASP A 101 -10.23 8.32 11.43
N GLU A 102 -9.73 9.35 10.73
CA GLU A 102 -8.63 10.22 11.20
C GLU A 102 -8.87 10.80 12.61
N TRP A 103 -10.13 11.11 12.96
CA TRP A 103 -10.49 11.75 14.23
C TRP A 103 -10.51 10.82 15.44
N VAL A 104 -10.46 9.50 15.20
CA VAL A 104 -10.59 8.50 16.27
C VAL A 104 -9.20 7.98 16.69
N ASP A 105 -8.19 8.03 15.81
CA ASP A 105 -6.86 7.47 16.09
C ASP A 105 -5.69 8.36 15.65
N TRP A 106 -5.14 9.12 16.61
CA TRP A 106 -3.94 9.93 16.42
C TRP A 106 -2.69 9.12 16.04
N SER A 107 -2.66 7.81 16.31
CA SER A 107 -1.53 6.95 15.95
C SER A 107 -1.46 6.63 14.45
N ARG A 108 -2.51 6.97 13.69
CA ARG A 108 -2.59 6.74 12.23
C ARG A 108 -2.82 8.03 11.44
N ALA A 109 -2.87 9.17 12.12
CA ALA A 109 -3.25 10.44 11.52
C ALA A 109 -2.28 10.89 10.43
N TYR A 110 -2.84 11.52 9.41
CA TYR A 110 -2.13 12.23 8.36
C TYR A 110 -2.60 13.69 8.35
N ARG A 111 -1.66 14.64 8.35
CA ARG A 111 -1.94 16.07 8.16
C ARG A 111 -0.81 16.76 7.43
N GLN A 112 -1.16 17.60 6.47
CA GLN A 112 -0.24 18.54 5.87
C GLN A 112 -0.66 19.96 6.26
N TYR A 113 0.16 20.68 7.01
CA TYR A 113 -0.14 22.05 7.43
C TYR A 113 1.10 22.93 7.46
N ASN A 114 1.02 24.12 6.85
CA ASN A 114 2.12 25.10 6.80
C ASN A 114 3.46 24.50 6.37
N GLY A 115 3.45 23.67 5.32
CA GLY A 115 4.65 23.00 4.81
C GLY A 115 5.19 21.85 5.67
N HIS A 116 4.56 21.56 6.81
CA HIS A 116 4.92 20.43 7.66
C HIS A 116 3.97 19.26 7.40
N ARG A 117 4.56 18.09 7.16
CA ARG A 117 3.83 16.83 7.08
C ARG A 117 3.87 16.14 8.44
N PHE A 118 2.71 15.70 8.89
CA PHE A 118 2.55 14.80 10.02
C PHE A 118 1.91 13.52 9.48
N CYS A 119 2.67 12.43 9.40
CA CYS A 119 2.16 11.14 8.98
C CYS A 119 2.68 10.08 9.94
N GLN A 120 1.77 9.43 10.68
CA GLN A 120 2.14 8.43 11.67
C GLN A 120 2.17 6.99 11.12
N GLY A 121 1.60 6.78 9.94
CA GLY A 121 1.55 5.47 9.31
C GLY A 121 1.50 5.57 7.80
N VAL A 122 2.33 4.77 7.14
CA VAL A 122 2.34 4.58 5.70
C VAL A 122 2.31 3.08 5.44
N ARG A 123 1.49 2.67 4.47
CA ARG A 123 1.44 1.32 3.97
C ARG A 123 2.04 1.27 2.57
N ALA A 124 2.88 0.27 2.36
CA ALA A 124 3.52 0.00 1.09
C ALA A 124 2.97 -1.29 0.50
N PHE A 125 2.53 -1.23 -0.75
CA PHE A 125 2.08 -2.36 -1.55
C PHE A 125 3.02 -2.55 -2.72
N TRP A 126 3.57 -3.75 -2.85
CA TRP A 126 4.41 -4.14 -3.98
C TRP A 126 3.55 -4.89 -4.98
N ALA A 127 3.47 -4.39 -6.22
CA ALA A 127 2.83 -5.10 -7.30
C ALA A 127 3.77 -6.20 -7.81
N LEU A 128 3.44 -7.46 -7.51
CA LEU A 128 4.23 -8.63 -7.95
C LEU A 128 3.72 -9.24 -9.26
N ALA A 129 2.56 -8.78 -9.72
CA ALA A 129 1.94 -9.09 -11.00
C ALA A 129 1.28 -7.81 -11.54
N ASP A 130 0.95 -7.80 -12.82
CA ASP A 130 0.17 -6.73 -13.42
C ASP A 130 -1.24 -6.74 -12.82
N VAL A 131 -1.74 -5.56 -12.44
CA VAL A 131 -3.09 -5.33 -11.92
C VAL A 131 -3.79 -4.38 -12.88
N GLY A 132 -4.58 -4.94 -13.79
CA GLY A 132 -5.44 -4.20 -14.70
C GLY A 132 -6.68 -3.63 -14.02
N ALA A 133 -7.38 -2.77 -14.76
CA ALA A 133 -8.68 -2.28 -14.34
C ALA A 133 -9.68 -3.44 -14.27
N GLU A 134 -10.45 -3.51 -13.18
CA GLU A 134 -11.42 -4.57 -12.86
C GLU A 134 -10.83 -5.95 -12.51
N ASP A 135 -9.51 -6.10 -12.47
CA ASP A 135 -8.87 -7.37 -12.03
C ASP A 135 -9.05 -7.65 -10.52
N GLY A 136 -9.56 -6.68 -9.76
CA GLY A 136 -9.74 -6.77 -8.31
C GLY A 136 -8.48 -6.43 -7.51
N GLY A 137 -8.37 -6.97 -6.30
CA GLY A 137 -7.28 -6.63 -5.38
C GLY A 137 -7.53 -5.33 -4.64
N LEU A 138 -6.49 -4.50 -4.47
CA LEU A 138 -6.57 -3.30 -3.64
C LEU A 138 -7.56 -2.28 -4.21
N VAL A 139 -8.47 -1.80 -3.37
CA VAL A 139 -9.32 -0.64 -3.65
C VAL A 139 -9.13 0.42 -2.59
N VAL A 140 -9.27 1.69 -2.99
CA VAL A 140 -9.07 2.85 -2.12
C VAL A 140 -10.18 3.87 -2.32
N VAL A 141 -10.46 4.66 -1.29
CA VAL A 141 -11.35 5.83 -1.39
C VAL A 141 -10.49 7.08 -1.30
N ARG A 142 -10.38 7.81 -2.41
CA ARG A 142 -9.55 9.02 -2.51
C ARG A 142 -9.97 10.08 -1.49
N ALA A 143 -9.00 10.80 -0.97
CA ALA A 143 -9.18 11.90 -0.01
C ALA A 143 -9.81 11.52 1.35
N SER A 144 -10.14 10.24 1.57
CA SER A 144 -10.72 9.75 2.83
C SER A 144 -9.79 9.95 4.04
N HIS A 145 -8.47 10.01 3.81
CA HIS A 145 -7.45 10.21 4.84
C HIS A 145 -7.48 11.60 5.50
N ASN A 146 -8.14 12.58 4.85
CA ASN A 146 -8.37 13.94 5.33
C ASN A 146 -9.87 14.22 5.59
N SER A 147 -10.74 13.21 5.47
CA SER A 147 -12.18 13.40 5.66
C SER A 147 -12.49 13.62 7.14
N THR A 148 -13.37 14.58 7.41
CA THR A 148 -13.88 14.84 8.76
C THR A 148 -15.29 14.33 9.00
N VAL A 149 -15.88 13.73 7.96
CA VAL A 149 -17.22 13.15 7.99
C VAL A 149 -17.07 11.63 8.05
N PRO A 150 -17.76 10.95 8.99
CA PRO A 150 -17.78 9.50 9.04
C PRO A 150 -18.27 8.89 7.73
N ALA A 151 -17.62 7.83 7.28
CA ALA A 151 -18.06 7.10 6.10
C ALA A 151 -19.43 6.43 6.35
N PRO A 152 -20.36 6.49 5.39
CA PRO A 152 -21.61 5.75 5.47
C PRO A 152 -21.35 4.24 5.59
N GLN A 153 -22.17 3.53 6.38
CA GLN A 153 -22.04 2.07 6.51
C GLN A 153 -22.20 1.36 5.16
N ASP A 154 -23.11 1.84 4.31
CA ASP A 154 -23.31 1.28 2.97
C ASP A 154 -22.04 1.33 2.09
N LEU A 155 -21.19 2.34 2.29
CA LEU A 155 -19.89 2.46 1.62
C LEU A 155 -18.87 1.49 2.23
N VAL A 156 -18.82 1.42 3.57
CA VAL A 156 -17.89 0.55 4.31
C VAL A 156 -18.12 -0.92 3.96
N ASP A 157 -19.36 -1.37 3.99
CA ASP A 157 -19.76 -2.75 3.70
C ASP A 157 -19.72 -3.06 2.19
N GLY A 158 -19.49 -2.04 1.35
CA GLY A 158 -19.44 -2.16 -0.11
C GLY A 158 -20.80 -2.37 -0.78
N THR A 159 -21.91 -2.12 -0.07
CA THR A 159 -23.29 -2.22 -0.60
C THR A 159 -23.58 -1.11 -1.61
N ASP A 160 -23.15 0.12 -1.32
CA ASP A 160 -23.19 1.26 -2.24
C ASP A 160 -21.81 1.94 -2.27
N PRO A 161 -21.01 1.74 -3.34
CA PRO A 161 -19.70 2.36 -3.45
C PRO A 161 -19.75 3.88 -3.72
N MET A 162 -20.93 4.46 -3.96
CA MET A 162 -21.16 5.89 -4.21
C MET A 162 -20.32 6.49 -5.36
N GLY A 163 -19.68 5.65 -6.19
CA GLY A 163 -18.69 6.08 -7.18
C GLY A 163 -17.40 6.66 -6.59
N LEU A 164 -17.13 6.42 -5.29
CA LEU A 164 -15.96 6.94 -4.57
C LEU A 164 -14.81 5.92 -4.45
N VAL A 165 -15.13 4.64 -4.65
CA VAL A 165 -14.17 3.53 -4.59
C VAL A 165 -13.44 3.41 -5.92
N GLU A 166 -12.12 3.43 -5.87
CA GLU A 166 -11.25 3.33 -7.02
C GLU A 166 -10.26 2.17 -6.86
N GLN A 167 -10.02 1.44 -7.95
CA GLN A 167 -9.00 0.42 -8.02
C GLN A 167 -7.74 1.02 -8.68
N PRO A 168 -6.60 1.08 -7.96
CA PRO A 168 -5.34 1.49 -8.56
C PRO A 168 -4.88 0.45 -9.60
N VAL A 169 -4.63 0.90 -10.83
CA VAL A 169 -3.99 0.10 -11.88
C VAL A 169 -2.49 0.11 -11.65
N LEU A 170 -1.87 -1.07 -11.58
CA LEU A 170 -0.45 -1.25 -11.25
C LEU A 170 0.21 -2.17 -12.28
N GLN A 171 1.46 -1.91 -12.61
CA GLN A 171 2.29 -2.83 -13.37
C GLN A 171 3.18 -3.64 -12.44
N ALA A 172 3.60 -4.83 -12.88
CA ALA A 172 4.50 -5.66 -12.12
C ALA A 172 5.83 -4.92 -11.85
N GLY A 173 6.16 -4.77 -10.57
CA GLY A 173 7.32 -4.02 -10.08
C GLY A 173 7.00 -2.61 -9.59
N ASP A 174 5.76 -2.16 -9.67
CA ASP A 174 5.33 -0.88 -9.10
C ASP A 174 5.24 -0.94 -7.57
N LEU A 175 5.45 0.22 -6.95
CA LEU A 175 5.28 0.43 -5.52
C LEU A 175 4.15 1.43 -5.30
N LEU A 176 3.06 1.00 -4.65
CA LEU A 176 2.01 1.89 -4.18
C LEU A 176 2.25 2.22 -2.70
N LEU A 177 2.30 3.51 -2.40
CA LEU A 177 2.40 4.04 -1.04
C LEU A 177 1.09 4.74 -0.70
N CYS A 178 0.46 4.39 0.42
CA CYS A 178 -0.72 5.09 0.91
C CYS A 178 -0.60 5.41 2.40
N THR A 179 -1.29 6.44 2.86
CA THR A 179 -1.39 6.73 4.30
C THR A 179 -2.15 5.59 4.98
N ASP A 180 -1.79 5.28 6.23
CA ASP A 180 -2.51 4.25 6.98
C ASP A 180 -3.95 4.69 7.30
N SER A 181 -4.22 6.00 7.39
CA SER A 181 -5.56 6.57 7.51
C SER A 181 -6.41 6.51 6.24
N LEU A 182 -5.85 6.20 5.06
CA LEU A 182 -6.63 6.10 3.82
C LEU A 182 -7.58 4.91 3.88
N MET A 183 -8.87 5.15 3.66
CA MET A 183 -9.85 4.08 3.53
C MET A 183 -9.53 3.17 2.35
N ARG A 184 -9.42 1.88 2.63
CA ARG A 184 -8.99 0.84 1.67
C ARG A 184 -9.63 -0.50 1.97
N GLY A 185 -9.73 -1.34 0.96
CA GLY A 185 -10.15 -2.73 1.09
C GLY A 185 -9.53 -3.60 0.02
N VAL A 186 -9.84 -4.89 0.04
CA VAL A 186 -9.45 -5.85 -0.99
C VAL A 186 -10.72 -6.40 -1.62
N ARG A 187 -10.76 -6.40 -2.96
CA ARG A 187 -11.81 -7.01 -3.76
C ARG A 187 -11.34 -8.36 -4.30
N PRO A 188 -12.27 -9.30 -4.54
CA PRO A 188 -11.91 -10.59 -5.10
C PRO A 188 -11.12 -10.45 -6.38
N TRP A 189 -10.03 -11.22 -6.49
CA TRP A 189 -9.18 -11.23 -7.66
C TRP A 189 -9.93 -11.89 -8.83
N GLN A 190 -10.16 -11.13 -9.89
CA GLN A 190 -10.81 -11.54 -11.14
C GLN A 190 -9.82 -11.58 -12.32
N GLY A 191 -8.59 -11.08 -12.12
CA GLY A 191 -7.52 -11.16 -13.11
C GLY A 191 -7.11 -12.62 -13.40
N ALA A 192 -6.81 -12.88 -14.67
CA ALA A 192 -6.43 -14.21 -15.18
C ALA A 192 -4.96 -14.55 -14.94
#